data_AF-A0A2R9UDL5-F1
#
_entry.id   AF-A0A2R9UDL5-F1
#
_cell.length_a   1.000
_cell.length_b   1.000
_cell.length_c   1.000
_cell.angle_alpha   90.00
_cell.angle_beta   90.00
_cell.angle_gamma   90.00
#
_symmetry.space_group_name_H-M   'P 1'
#
loop_
_entity.id
_entity.type
_entity.pdbx_description
1 polymer ?
#
loop_
_entity_poly.entity_id
_entity_poly.type
_entity_poly.pdbx_seq_one_letter_code
_entity_poly.pdbx_strand_id
1 'polypeptide(L)'
;MPLTADVKAELITVRDPRPTARVAELTAILRFSGGLHSIANRVAVEAELDSDILARRVARDLMELYGVRPELHHVQGSGGRTGGHFAVRVIEAGETLARQTGLLDQRRRPVRGLPNKLTTGSRPDLSAIWRGAFLASGSLSDPGRSAALEISCPSSEAAMALVGAGHRIGIPAKAREVRGVPRVVVRDGEAIRGALYEMGARRTAGEWDQMRQRREVRAGVNRLVNFDDANLRRSAQAAVAACARVERALEILGDEVPAHLQQAGELRLAHRDASLDELGHHADPPLTKDAVAGRIRRLLAMADKKAEVEGIPGTESAVPVGADD
;
A
#
# COMPACT_ATOMS: atom_id res chain seq x y z
N MET A 1 -12.43 -7.30 -9.43
CA MET A 1 -11.89 -6.01 -8.96
C MET A 1 -11.80 -5.08 -10.16
N PRO A 2 -12.47 -3.91 -10.16
CA PRO A 2 -12.58 -3.05 -11.34
C PRO A 2 -11.21 -2.64 -11.91
N LEU A 3 -10.27 -2.20 -11.06
CA LEU A 3 -8.93 -1.80 -11.50
C LEU A 3 -8.15 -2.91 -12.22
N THR A 4 -8.22 -4.16 -11.74
CA THR A 4 -7.59 -5.29 -12.44
C THR A 4 -8.16 -5.46 -13.85
N ALA A 5 -9.48 -5.33 -13.99
CA ALA A 5 -10.15 -5.47 -15.29
C ALA A 5 -9.72 -4.34 -16.24
N ASP A 6 -9.60 -3.11 -15.76
CA ASP A 6 -9.16 -1.95 -16.56
C ASP A 6 -7.72 -2.12 -17.05
N VAL A 7 -6.81 -2.57 -16.18
CA VAL A 7 -5.42 -2.87 -16.56
C VAL A 7 -5.40 -3.98 -17.63
N LYS A 8 -6.10 -5.09 -17.40
CA LYS A 8 -6.14 -6.19 -18.37
C LYS A 8 -6.74 -5.74 -19.70
N ALA A 9 -7.82 -4.96 -19.69
CA ALA A 9 -8.44 -4.43 -20.89
C ALA A 9 -7.47 -3.58 -21.71
N GLU A 10 -6.70 -2.70 -21.08
CA GLU A 10 -5.66 -1.91 -21.75
C GLU A 10 -4.53 -2.81 -22.28
N LEU A 11 -3.97 -3.68 -21.45
CA LEU A 11 -2.85 -4.56 -21.83
C LEU A 11 -3.19 -5.54 -22.98
N ILE A 12 -4.45 -5.99 -23.07
CA ILE A 12 -4.90 -6.85 -24.17
C ILE A 12 -4.75 -6.14 -25.53
N THR A 13 -4.89 -4.81 -25.57
CA THR A 13 -4.77 -4.01 -26.81
C THR A 13 -3.31 -3.74 -27.20
N VAL A 14 -2.36 -3.90 -26.28
CA VAL A 14 -0.94 -3.69 -26.55
C VAL A 14 -0.44 -4.74 -27.55
N ARG A 15 -0.02 -4.29 -28.73
CA ARG A 15 0.64 -5.12 -29.74
C ARG A 15 2.07 -4.67 -29.93
N ASP A 16 3.01 -5.49 -29.47
CA ASP A 16 4.42 -5.26 -29.74
C ASP A 16 4.75 -5.72 -31.17
N PRO A 17 5.34 -4.86 -32.03
CA PRO A 17 5.70 -5.26 -33.39
C PRO A 17 6.87 -6.25 -33.43
N ARG A 18 7.64 -6.39 -32.34
CA ARG A 18 8.83 -7.25 -32.30
C ARG A 18 8.43 -8.70 -32.05
N PRO A 19 8.84 -9.65 -32.92
CA PRO A 19 8.54 -11.07 -32.71
C PRO A 19 9.05 -11.63 -31.37
N THR A 20 10.21 -11.18 -30.89
CA THR A 20 10.79 -11.64 -29.62
C THR A 20 9.92 -11.28 -28.41
N ALA A 21 9.38 -10.06 -28.39
CA ALA A 21 8.49 -9.60 -27.33
C ALA A 21 7.16 -10.35 -27.37
N ARG A 22 6.60 -10.62 -28.56
CA ARG A 22 5.39 -11.43 -28.72
C ARG A 22 5.60 -12.86 -28.21
N VAL A 23 6.73 -13.48 -28.55
CA VAL A 23 7.13 -14.80 -28.04
C VAL A 23 7.27 -14.79 -26.52
N ALA A 24 7.89 -13.75 -25.95
CA ALA A 24 8.09 -13.61 -24.52
C ALA A 24 6.76 -13.47 -23.75
N GLU A 25 5.84 -12.66 -24.25
CA GLU A 25 4.49 -12.49 -23.68
C GLU A 25 3.68 -13.78 -23.77
N LEU A 26 3.63 -14.41 -24.94
CA LEU A 26 2.87 -15.64 -25.14
C LEU A 26 3.41 -16.77 -24.24
N THR A 27 4.74 -16.90 -24.14
CA THR A 27 5.37 -17.89 -23.25
C THR A 27 5.00 -17.65 -21.79
N ALA A 28 5.01 -16.38 -21.35
CA ALA A 28 4.59 -16.03 -19.99
C ALA A 28 3.10 -16.32 -19.77
N ILE A 29 2.22 -16.01 -20.72
CA ILE A 29 0.80 -16.34 -20.63
C ILE A 29 0.64 -17.85 -20.45
N LEU A 30 1.18 -18.66 -21.38
CA LEU A 30 1.06 -20.12 -21.32
C LEU A 30 1.57 -20.69 -19.99
N ARG A 31 2.70 -20.18 -19.48
CA ARG A 31 3.28 -20.66 -18.21
C ARG A 31 2.39 -20.33 -17.00
N PHE A 32 1.77 -19.16 -16.98
CA PHE A 32 1.02 -18.64 -15.83
C PHE A 32 -0.48 -18.97 -15.86
N SER A 33 -0.98 -19.59 -16.95
CA SER A 33 -2.41 -19.89 -17.14
C SER A 33 -2.76 -21.39 -17.30
N GLY A 34 -1.82 -22.32 -17.12
CA GLY A 34 -2.12 -23.76 -17.17
C GLY A 34 -0.89 -24.57 -17.57
N GLY A 35 -0.23 -24.16 -18.64
CA GLY A 35 1.05 -24.71 -19.05
C GLY A 35 0.91 -26.09 -19.68
N LEU A 36 1.47 -27.12 -19.02
CA LEU A 36 1.56 -28.47 -19.57
C LEU A 36 0.54 -29.41 -18.94
N HIS A 37 -0.19 -30.13 -19.78
CA HIS A 37 -1.09 -31.20 -19.40
C HIS A 37 -0.68 -32.50 -20.09
N SER A 38 -0.92 -33.62 -19.42
CA SER A 38 -0.81 -34.94 -20.04
C SER A 38 -2.22 -35.47 -20.29
N ILE A 39 -2.58 -35.65 -21.56
CA ILE A 39 -3.89 -36.13 -21.98
C ILE A 39 -3.67 -37.39 -22.80
N ALA A 40 -4.18 -38.54 -22.33
CA ALA A 40 -4.03 -39.83 -23.01
C ALA A 40 -2.55 -40.13 -23.42
N ASN A 41 -1.62 -39.87 -22.50
CA ASN A 41 -0.17 -40.04 -22.69
C ASN A 41 0.46 -39.13 -23.77
N ARG A 42 -0.25 -38.08 -24.19
CA ARG A 42 0.26 -37.02 -25.06
C ARG A 42 0.44 -35.72 -24.28
N VAL A 43 1.50 -34.98 -24.61
CA VAL A 43 1.72 -33.63 -24.07
C VAL A 43 0.76 -32.67 -24.76
N ALA A 44 -0.08 -32.01 -23.99
CA ALA A 44 -0.91 -30.90 -24.41
C ALA A 44 -0.45 -29.61 -23.74
N VAL A 45 -0.58 -28.49 -24.45
CA VAL A 45 -0.37 -27.15 -23.88
C VAL A 45 -1.72 -26.48 -23.74
N GLU A 46 -1.98 -25.89 -22.58
CA GLU A 46 -3.24 -25.24 -22.28
C GLU A 46 -3.05 -23.90 -21.57
N ALA A 47 -3.92 -22.95 -21.89
CA ALA A 47 -4.04 -21.68 -21.21
C ALA A 47 -5.51 -21.42 -20.84
N GLU A 48 -5.80 -21.37 -19.54
CA GLU A 48 -7.07 -20.94 -18.97
C GLU A 48 -7.05 -19.42 -18.71
N LEU A 49 -7.97 -18.71 -19.36
CA LEU A 49 -8.00 -17.26 -19.40
C LEU A 49 -9.37 -16.75 -18.95
N ASP A 50 -9.41 -15.56 -18.38
CA ASP A 50 -10.62 -14.89 -17.89
C ASP A 50 -11.25 -13.93 -18.93
N SER A 51 -10.76 -13.97 -20.18
CA SER A 51 -11.22 -13.08 -21.26
C SER A 51 -11.23 -13.79 -22.62
N ASP A 52 -12.36 -13.74 -23.31
CA ASP A 52 -12.52 -14.22 -24.70
C ASP A 52 -11.55 -13.50 -25.65
N ILE A 53 -11.39 -12.18 -25.46
CA ILE A 53 -10.52 -11.36 -26.31
C ILE A 53 -9.07 -11.80 -26.17
N LEU A 54 -8.62 -12.05 -24.92
CA LEU A 54 -7.29 -12.57 -24.66
C LEU A 54 -7.12 -13.99 -25.22
N ALA A 55 -8.11 -14.86 -25.04
CA ALA A 55 -8.07 -16.23 -25.59
C ALA A 55 -7.96 -16.24 -27.12
N ARG A 56 -8.74 -15.43 -27.82
CA ARG A 56 -8.62 -15.27 -29.28
C ARG A 56 -7.28 -14.68 -29.69
N ARG A 57 -6.71 -13.77 -28.90
CA ARG A 57 -5.37 -13.22 -29.15
C ARG A 57 -4.29 -14.28 -29.02
N VAL A 58 -4.30 -15.04 -27.93
CA VAL A 58 -3.38 -16.18 -27.72
C VAL A 58 -3.51 -17.19 -28.84
N ALA A 59 -4.74 -17.51 -29.26
CA ALA A 59 -4.97 -18.44 -30.36
C ALA A 59 -4.35 -17.95 -31.69
N ARG A 60 -4.50 -16.66 -32.01
CA ARG A 60 -3.85 -16.06 -33.18
C ARG A 60 -2.33 -16.03 -33.05
N ASP A 61 -1.79 -15.65 -31.89
CA ASP A 61 -0.35 -15.59 -31.67
C ASP A 61 0.28 -17.00 -31.79
N LEU A 62 -0.39 -18.05 -31.33
CA LEU A 62 0.02 -19.44 -31.53
C LEU A 62 0.10 -19.83 -33.01
N MET A 63 -0.91 -19.45 -33.80
CA MET A 63 -0.92 -19.70 -35.24
C MET A 63 0.17 -18.91 -35.97
N GLU A 64 0.32 -17.62 -35.67
CA GLU A 64 1.26 -16.73 -36.36
C GLU A 64 2.72 -17.00 -36.01
N LEU A 65 3.03 -17.32 -34.74
CA LEU A 65 4.40 -17.49 -34.26
C LEU A 65 4.90 -18.94 -34.38
N TYR A 66 4.01 -19.92 -34.25
CA TYR A 66 4.38 -21.34 -34.19
C TYR A 66 3.69 -22.21 -35.24
N GLY A 67 2.76 -21.68 -36.02
CA GLY A 67 2.05 -22.45 -37.06
C GLY A 67 1.13 -23.55 -36.49
N VAL A 68 0.81 -23.50 -35.20
CA VAL A 68 -0.04 -24.50 -34.53
C VAL A 68 -1.48 -24.00 -34.45
N ARG A 69 -2.44 -24.90 -34.68
CA ARG A 69 -3.87 -24.59 -34.57
C ARG A 69 -4.36 -24.98 -33.16
N PRO A 70 -4.78 -24.01 -32.33
CA PRO A 70 -5.37 -24.30 -31.05
C PRO A 70 -6.88 -24.52 -31.15
N GLU A 71 -7.41 -25.29 -30.21
CA GLU A 71 -8.83 -25.40 -29.92
C GLU A 71 -9.22 -24.37 -28.86
N LEU A 72 -10.36 -23.71 -29.05
CA LEU A 72 -10.93 -22.73 -28.12
C LEU A 72 -12.16 -23.34 -27.46
N HIS A 73 -12.12 -23.50 -26.15
CA HIS A 73 -13.21 -24.07 -25.36
C HIS A 73 -13.74 -23.02 -24.38
N HIS A 74 -15.06 -22.87 -24.31
CA HIS A 74 -15.70 -22.10 -23.25
C HIS A 74 -15.93 -23.03 -22.05
N VAL A 75 -15.29 -22.71 -20.93
CA VAL A 75 -15.37 -23.48 -19.69
C VAL A 75 -16.36 -22.75 -18.78
N GLN A 76 -17.50 -23.39 -18.49
CA GLN A 76 -18.43 -22.89 -17.49
C GLN A 76 -17.75 -22.92 -16.11
N GLY A 77 -17.78 -21.79 -15.40
CA GLY A 77 -17.19 -21.71 -14.07
C GLY A 77 -17.86 -22.67 -13.10
N SER A 78 -17.07 -23.55 -12.48
CA SER A 78 -17.51 -24.34 -11.32
C SER A 78 -17.00 -23.70 -10.03
N GLY A 79 -17.89 -23.51 -9.05
CA GLY A 79 -17.55 -23.06 -7.69
C GLY A 79 -17.07 -21.61 -7.58
N GLY A 80 -17.98 -20.68 -7.26
CA GLY A 80 -17.68 -19.36 -6.68
C GLY A 80 -16.93 -18.34 -7.54
N ARG A 81 -16.43 -18.72 -8.73
CA ARG A 81 -15.79 -17.80 -9.69
C ARG A 81 -16.86 -17.22 -10.61
N THR A 82 -17.22 -15.96 -10.38
CA THR A 82 -18.13 -15.19 -11.24
C THR A 82 -17.42 -14.84 -12.56
N GLY A 83 -17.76 -15.53 -13.64
CA GLY A 83 -17.27 -15.27 -15.00
C GLY A 83 -17.06 -16.55 -15.80
N GLY A 84 -17.21 -16.46 -17.13
CA GLY A 84 -16.82 -17.56 -18.04
C GLY A 84 -15.30 -17.65 -18.14
N HIS A 85 -14.77 -18.87 -18.17
CA HIS A 85 -13.36 -19.12 -18.46
C HIS A 85 -13.20 -19.60 -19.89
N PHE A 86 -12.07 -19.29 -20.51
CA PHE A 86 -11.75 -19.70 -21.87
C PHE A 86 -10.47 -20.53 -21.84
N ALA A 87 -10.51 -21.74 -22.36
CA ALA A 87 -9.34 -22.59 -22.49
C ALA A 87 -8.86 -22.57 -23.95
N VAL A 88 -7.59 -22.21 -24.15
CA VAL A 88 -6.88 -22.33 -25.43
C VAL A 88 -5.99 -23.56 -25.33
N ARG A 89 -6.26 -24.60 -26.11
CA ARG A 89 -5.60 -25.90 -26.00
C ARG A 89 -4.94 -26.33 -27.30
N VAL A 90 -3.73 -26.86 -27.22
CA VAL A 90 -2.99 -27.48 -28.35
C VAL A 90 -2.63 -28.90 -27.96
N ILE A 91 -3.27 -29.89 -28.60
CA ILE A 91 -3.07 -31.32 -28.33
C ILE A 91 -2.11 -31.95 -29.34
N GLU A 92 -2.42 -31.87 -30.64
CA GLU A 92 -1.67 -32.58 -31.69
C GLU A 92 -0.20 -32.13 -31.76
N ALA A 93 0.05 -30.83 -31.78
CA ALA A 93 1.39 -30.23 -31.79
C ALA A 93 1.91 -29.84 -30.39
N GLY A 94 1.28 -30.35 -29.32
CA GLY A 94 1.52 -29.89 -27.95
C GLY A 94 2.96 -30.07 -27.47
N GLU A 95 3.58 -31.23 -27.75
CA GLU A 95 4.98 -31.46 -27.39
C GLU A 95 5.95 -30.52 -28.12
N THR A 96 5.73 -30.29 -29.42
CA THR A 96 6.54 -29.38 -30.23
C THR A 96 6.44 -27.95 -29.70
N LEU A 97 5.22 -27.48 -29.46
CA LEU A 97 4.96 -26.16 -28.90
C LEU A 97 5.59 -26.02 -27.50
N ALA A 98 5.46 -27.03 -26.65
CA ALA A 98 6.03 -27.04 -25.32
C ALA A 98 7.56 -26.91 -25.33
N ARG A 99 8.26 -27.54 -26.28
CA ARG A 99 9.71 -27.39 -26.45
C ARG A 99 10.08 -26.01 -27.01
N GLN A 100 9.33 -25.49 -27.97
CA GLN A 100 9.59 -24.19 -28.58
C GLN A 100 9.37 -23.01 -27.60
N THR A 101 8.35 -23.12 -26.75
CA THR A 101 8.04 -22.15 -25.69
C THR A 101 8.90 -22.36 -24.44
N GLY A 102 9.68 -23.44 -24.38
CA GLY A 102 10.53 -23.77 -23.24
C GLY A 102 9.74 -24.17 -21.98
N LEU A 103 8.51 -24.66 -22.14
CA LEU A 103 7.77 -25.37 -21.10
C LEU A 103 8.34 -26.79 -20.88
N LEU A 104 8.90 -27.40 -21.93
CA LEU A 104 9.69 -28.63 -21.87
C LEU A 104 11.15 -28.36 -22.25
N ASP A 105 12.06 -29.05 -21.56
CA ASP A 105 13.47 -29.07 -21.94
C ASP A 105 13.75 -30.05 -23.10
N GLN A 106 15.01 -30.11 -23.54
CA GLN A 106 15.42 -31.02 -24.62
C GLN A 106 15.25 -32.50 -24.27
N ARG A 107 15.19 -32.85 -22.98
CA ARG A 107 15.02 -34.21 -22.44
C ARG A 107 13.56 -34.50 -22.08
N ARG A 108 12.60 -33.69 -22.57
CA ARG A 108 11.15 -33.82 -22.31
C ARG A 108 10.77 -33.67 -20.83
N ARG A 109 11.57 -32.92 -20.05
CA ARG A 109 11.27 -32.62 -18.64
C ARG A 109 10.58 -31.25 -18.52
N PRO A 110 9.56 -31.12 -17.66
CA PRO A 110 8.92 -29.84 -17.37
C PRO A 110 9.90 -28.80 -16.83
N VAL A 111 9.89 -27.61 -17.43
CA VAL A 111 10.64 -26.45 -16.93
C VAL A 111 9.83 -25.78 -15.83
N ARG A 112 10.40 -25.69 -14.63
CA ARG A 112 9.70 -25.11 -13.46
C ARG A 112 9.66 -23.58 -13.49
N GLY A 113 10.68 -22.93 -14.03
CA GLY A 113 10.76 -21.46 -14.10
C GLY A 113 10.20 -20.87 -15.38
N LEU A 114 10.83 -19.79 -15.82
CA LEU A 114 10.74 -19.28 -17.19
C LEU A 114 12.05 -19.60 -17.95
N PRO A 115 12.03 -19.70 -19.28
CA PRO A 115 13.24 -19.91 -20.07
C PRO A 115 14.26 -18.79 -19.86
N ASN A 116 15.52 -19.15 -19.56
CA ASN A 116 16.60 -18.17 -19.32
C ASN A 116 16.79 -17.19 -20.48
N LYS A 117 16.63 -17.65 -21.72
CA LYS A 117 16.73 -16.80 -22.92
C LYS A 117 15.74 -15.64 -22.91
N LEU A 118 14.58 -15.81 -22.27
CA LEU A 118 13.56 -14.76 -22.15
C LEU A 118 13.88 -13.85 -20.96
N THR A 119 14.24 -14.42 -19.80
CA THR A 119 14.50 -13.64 -18.58
C THR A 119 15.80 -12.83 -18.62
N THR A 120 16.69 -13.12 -19.56
CA THR A 120 17.87 -12.30 -19.87
C THR A 120 17.75 -11.52 -21.18
N GLY A 121 16.54 -11.43 -21.74
CA GLY A 121 16.25 -10.74 -22.99
C GLY A 121 16.35 -9.21 -22.89
N SER A 122 15.96 -8.55 -23.98
CA SER A 122 15.94 -7.09 -24.06
C SER A 122 14.84 -6.51 -23.17
N ARG A 123 14.93 -5.21 -22.81
CA ARG A 123 13.89 -4.55 -22.00
C ARG A 123 12.47 -4.76 -22.53
N PRO A 124 12.18 -4.65 -23.84
CA PRO A 124 10.87 -5.00 -24.41
C PRO A 124 10.41 -6.44 -24.13
N ASP A 125 11.31 -7.41 -24.21
CA ASP A 125 10.98 -8.81 -23.93
C ASP A 125 10.64 -9.00 -22.44
N LEU A 126 11.38 -8.33 -21.55
CA LEU A 126 11.13 -8.37 -20.11
C LEU A 126 9.80 -7.69 -19.74
N SER A 127 9.49 -6.55 -20.35
CA SER A 127 8.19 -5.89 -20.24
C SER A 127 7.05 -6.79 -20.74
N ALA A 128 7.29 -7.52 -21.81
CA ALA A 128 6.34 -8.47 -22.39
C ALA A 128 6.11 -9.70 -21.50
N ILE A 129 7.16 -10.23 -20.84
CA ILE A 129 7.02 -11.28 -19.82
C ILE A 129 6.12 -10.81 -18.68
N TRP A 130 6.37 -9.61 -18.15
CA TRP A 130 5.56 -9.04 -17.07
C TRP A 130 4.11 -8.83 -17.49
N ARG A 131 3.88 -8.28 -18.69
CA ARG A 131 2.54 -8.12 -19.26
C ARG A 131 1.83 -9.47 -19.39
N GLY A 132 2.49 -10.49 -19.95
CA GLY A 132 1.90 -11.82 -20.12
C GLY A 132 1.56 -12.49 -18.79
N ALA A 133 2.44 -12.38 -17.79
CA ALA A 133 2.20 -12.91 -16.46
C ALA A 133 1.04 -12.19 -15.76
N PHE A 134 0.94 -10.86 -15.88
CA PHE A 134 -0.17 -10.09 -15.32
C PHE A 134 -1.51 -10.40 -16.03
N LEU A 135 -1.50 -10.52 -17.37
CA LEU A 135 -2.69 -10.90 -18.14
C LEU A 135 -3.23 -12.28 -17.72
N ALA A 136 -2.34 -13.25 -17.47
CA ALA A 136 -2.72 -14.57 -17.02
C ALA A 136 -3.26 -14.59 -15.57
N SER A 137 -2.52 -14.03 -14.61
CA SER A 137 -2.78 -14.26 -13.18
C SER A 137 -2.50 -13.05 -12.29
N GLY A 138 -2.50 -11.85 -12.87
CA GLY A 138 -2.28 -10.58 -12.19
C GLY A 138 -3.52 -10.01 -11.51
N SER A 139 -3.29 -9.27 -10.42
CA SER A 139 -4.28 -8.44 -9.75
C SER A 139 -3.67 -7.12 -9.31
N LEU A 140 -4.50 -6.09 -9.27
CA LEU A 140 -4.16 -4.77 -8.76
C LEU A 140 -5.17 -4.37 -7.71
N SER A 141 -4.70 -3.98 -6.52
CA SER A 141 -5.55 -3.38 -5.50
C SER A 141 -5.65 -1.87 -5.63
N ASP A 142 -6.66 -1.32 -4.98
CA ASP A 142 -6.84 0.12 -4.83
C ASP A 142 -5.60 0.79 -4.21
N PRO A 143 -5.28 2.03 -4.61
CA PRO A 143 -4.21 2.80 -3.97
C PRO A 143 -4.45 3.01 -2.48
N GLY A 144 -3.40 3.00 -1.66
CA GLY A 144 -3.51 3.22 -0.22
C GLY A 144 -2.49 2.41 0.57
N ARG A 145 -2.72 2.26 1.88
CA ARG A 145 -1.76 1.61 2.79
C ARG A 145 -1.45 0.15 2.42
N SER A 146 -2.43 -0.55 1.84
CA SER A 146 -2.33 -1.96 1.44
C SER A 146 -2.33 -2.12 -0.09
N ALA A 147 -1.89 -1.09 -0.82
CA ALA A 147 -1.72 -1.17 -2.26
C ALA A 147 -0.72 -2.28 -2.63
N ALA A 148 -1.09 -3.07 -3.61
CA ALA A 148 -0.29 -4.17 -4.12
C ALA A 148 -0.66 -4.46 -5.58
N LEU A 149 0.37 -4.63 -6.40
CA LEU A 149 0.29 -5.38 -7.63
C LEU A 149 0.80 -6.80 -7.35
N GLU A 150 -0.02 -7.80 -7.62
CA GLU A 150 0.30 -9.20 -7.37
C GLU A 150 0.18 -10.04 -8.64
N ILE A 151 1.04 -11.04 -8.78
CA ILE A 151 0.95 -12.06 -9.83
C ILE A 151 1.07 -13.43 -9.17
N SER A 152 0.03 -14.26 -9.32
CA SER A 152 0.05 -15.63 -8.81
C SER A 152 0.89 -16.51 -9.72
N CYS A 153 1.84 -17.24 -9.16
CA CYS A 153 2.85 -17.98 -9.92
C CYS A 153 2.62 -19.50 -9.79
N PRO A 154 2.89 -20.28 -10.86
CA PRO A 154 2.71 -21.74 -10.84
C PRO A 154 3.76 -22.46 -9.98
N SER A 155 4.87 -21.81 -9.66
CA SER A 155 5.93 -22.34 -8.80
C SER A 155 6.81 -21.22 -8.25
N SER A 156 7.60 -21.54 -7.22
CA SER A 156 8.59 -20.62 -6.65
C SER A 156 9.68 -20.26 -7.67
N GLU A 157 10.08 -21.17 -8.55
CA GLU A 157 11.05 -20.90 -9.61
C GLU A 157 10.51 -19.90 -10.65
N ALA A 158 9.22 -20.02 -11.01
CA ALA A 158 8.58 -19.05 -11.90
C ALA A 158 8.48 -17.66 -11.24
N ALA A 159 8.15 -17.62 -9.95
CA ALA A 159 8.15 -16.39 -9.16
C ALA A 159 9.55 -15.74 -9.13
N MET A 160 10.60 -16.49 -8.84
CA MET A 160 11.97 -15.98 -8.81
C MET A 160 12.45 -15.49 -10.19
N ALA A 161 12.10 -16.22 -11.26
CA ALA A 161 12.39 -15.81 -12.62
C ALA A 161 11.71 -14.48 -12.99
N LEU A 162 10.44 -14.30 -12.60
CA LEU A 162 9.69 -13.07 -12.84
C LEU A 162 10.22 -11.89 -12.01
N VAL A 163 10.62 -12.12 -10.76
CA VAL A 163 11.32 -11.12 -9.93
C VAL A 163 12.62 -10.66 -10.59
N GLY A 164 13.44 -11.60 -11.06
CA GLY A 164 14.69 -11.30 -11.76
C GLY A 164 14.47 -10.48 -13.04
N ALA A 165 13.46 -10.85 -13.84
CA ALA A 165 13.06 -10.08 -15.01
C ALA A 165 12.58 -8.67 -14.66
N GLY A 166 11.85 -8.53 -13.54
CA GLY A 166 11.34 -7.24 -13.06
C GLY A 166 12.43 -6.29 -12.62
N HIS A 167 13.39 -6.78 -11.82
CA HIS A 167 14.51 -5.96 -11.36
C HIS A 167 15.34 -5.38 -12.52
N ARG A 168 15.50 -6.13 -13.62
CA ARG A 168 16.20 -5.67 -14.82
C ARG A 168 15.52 -4.50 -15.54
N ILE A 169 14.22 -4.30 -15.32
CA ILE A 169 13.44 -3.19 -15.87
C ILE A 169 12.97 -2.20 -14.80
N GLY A 170 13.59 -2.24 -13.61
CA GLY A 170 13.31 -1.28 -12.54
C GLY A 170 12.05 -1.56 -11.73
N ILE A 171 11.48 -2.77 -11.79
CA ILE A 171 10.34 -3.18 -10.97
C ILE A 171 10.84 -3.87 -9.69
N PRO A 172 10.79 -3.25 -8.50
CA PRO A 172 11.29 -3.81 -7.24
C PRO A 172 10.33 -4.86 -6.64
N ALA A 173 10.15 -5.95 -7.38
CA ALA A 173 9.23 -7.03 -7.02
C ALA A 173 9.82 -7.99 -5.99
N LYS A 174 8.96 -8.59 -5.16
CA LYS A 174 9.37 -9.59 -4.16
C LYS A 174 8.55 -10.87 -4.31
N ALA A 175 9.23 -12.01 -4.22
CA ALA A 175 8.58 -13.30 -4.09
C ALA A 175 8.02 -13.48 -2.66
N ARG A 176 6.80 -13.99 -2.57
CA ARG A 176 6.10 -14.30 -1.32
C ARG A 176 5.28 -15.57 -1.52
N GLU A 177 4.99 -16.27 -0.44
CA GLU A 177 4.04 -17.38 -0.45
C GLU A 177 2.80 -16.97 0.33
N VAL A 178 1.63 -17.15 -0.27
CA VAL A 178 0.34 -16.81 0.35
C VAL A 178 -0.57 -18.02 0.25
N ARG A 179 -0.90 -18.62 1.40
CA ARG A 179 -1.73 -19.85 1.49
C ARG A 179 -1.19 -20.99 0.60
N GLY A 180 0.12 -21.20 0.59
CA GLY A 180 0.76 -22.24 -0.23
C GLY A 180 0.92 -21.87 -1.72
N VAL A 181 0.48 -20.69 -2.15
CA VAL A 181 0.61 -20.23 -3.54
C VAL A 181 1.75 -19.22 -3.65
N PRO A 182 2.79 -19.49 -4.46
CA PRO A 182 3.83 -18.51 -4.76
C PRO A 182 3.26 -17.29 -5.48
N ARG A 183 3.66 -16.10 -5.06
CA ARG A 183 3.25 -14.81 -5.63
C ARG A 183 4.44 -13.89 -5.82
N VAL A 184 4.38 -13.07 -6.85
CA VAL A 184 5.25 -11.90 -7.01
C VAL A 184 4.45 -10.65 -6.67
N VAL A 185 5.01 -9.81 -5.79
CA VAL A 185 4.31 -8.65 -5.24
C VAL A 185 5.15 -7.38 -5.37
N VAL A 186 4.50 -6.29 -5.78
CA VAL A 186 5.03 -4.91 -5.73
C VAL A 186 4.12 -4.10 -4.81
N ARG A 187 4.67 -3.44 -3.78
CA ARG A 187 3.89 -2.72 -2.76
C ARG A 187 4.08 -1.20 -2.75
N ASP A 188 5.24 -0.74 -3.22
CA ASP A 188 5.50 0.70 -3.27
C ASP A 188 4.64 1.34 -4.36
N GLY A 189 4.02 2.50 -4.06
CA GLY A 189 3.06 3.12 -4.97
C GLY A 189 3.69 3.61 -6.28
N GLU A 190 4.90 4.16 -6.20
CA GLU A 190 5.63 4.60 -7.38
C GLU A 190 6.09 3.39 -8.21
N ALA A 191 6.53 2.33 -7.55
CA ALA A 191 6.88 1.07 -8.19
C ALA A 191 5.69 0.38 -8.86
N ILE A 192 4.48 0.43 -8.27
CA ILE A 192 3.25 -0.10 -8.89
C ILE A 192 2.95 0.67 -10.18
N ARG A 193 2.96 2.00 -10.11
CA ARG A 193 2.79 2.87 -11.29
C ARG A 193 3.83 2.55 -12.37
N GLY A 194 5.10 2.45 -11.98
CA GLY A 194 6.20 2.08 -12.87
C GLY A 194 6.00 0.72 -13.54
N ALA A 195 5.59 -0.30 -12.78
CA ALA A 195 5.30 -1.62 -13.32
C ALA A 195 4.16 -1.61 -14.34
N LEU A 196 3.05 -0.91 -14.04
CA LEU A 196 1.94 -0.74 -14.99
C LEU A 196 2.40 -0.05 -16.27
N TYR A 197 3.23 0.99 -16.14
CA TYR A 197 3.79 1.72 -17.28
C TYR A 197 4.71 0.86 -18.14
N GLU A 198 5.63 0.09 -17.53
CA GLU A 198 6.54 -0.82 -18.22
C GLU A 198 5.79 -1.93 -18.96
N MET A 199 4.70 -2.46 -18.39
CA MET A 199 3.86 -3.45 -19.07
C MET A 199 3.10 -2.87 -20.28
N GLY A 200 2.87 -1.55 -20.28
CA GLY A 200 2.15 -0.84 -21.35
C GLY A 200 0.78 -0.30 -20.95
N ALA A 201 0.35 -0.46 -19.69
CA ALA A 201 -0.91 0.06 -19.16
C ALA A 201 -0.77 1.54 -18.73
N ARG A 202 -0.38 2.41 -19.67
CA ARG A 202 0.00 3.80 -19.36
C ARG A 202 -1.17 4.64 -18.89
N ARG A 203 -2.34 4.48 -19.50
CA ARG A 203 -3.56 5.21 -19.11
C ARG A 203 -3.97 4.79 -17.70
N THR A 204 -4.07 3.49 -17.46
CA THR A 204 -4.47 2.97 -16.15
C THR A 204 -3.43 3.29 -15.07
N ALA A 205 -2.14 3.32 -15.40
CA ALA A 205 -1.09 3.78 -14.48
C ALA A 205 -1.30 5.25 -14.04
N GLY A 206 -1.68 6.12 -14.99
CA GLY A 206 -1.98 7.52 -14.69
C GLY A 206 -3.24 7.69 -13.83
N GLU A 207 -4.31 6.97 -14.14
CA GLU A 207 -5.56 6.98 -13.35
C GLU A 207 -5.32 6.46 -11.92
N TRP A 208 -4.57 5.37 -11.79
CA TRP A 208 -4.21 4.80 -10.49
C TRP A 208 -3.37 5.78 -9.66
N ASP A 209 -2.41 6.46 -10.29
CA ASP A 209 -1.58 7.47 -9.61
C ASP A 209 -2.38 8.71 -9.19
N GLN A 210 -3.32 9.17 -10.00
CA GLN A 210 -4.24 10.26 -9.60
C GLN A 210 -5.07 9.86 -8.37
N MET A 211 -5.57 8.62 -8.33
CA MET A 211 -6.28 8.08 -7.17
C MET A 211 -5.37 7.99 -5.94
N ARG A 212 -4.09 7.59 -6.10
CA ARG A 212 -3.08 7.59 -5.02
C ARG A 212 -2.89 9.00 -4.46
N GLN A 213 -2.57 9.98 -5.31
CA GLN A 213 -2.28 11.35 -4.90
C GLN A 213 -3.48 11.98 -4.17
N ARG A 214 -4.71 11.78 -4.66
CA ARG A 214 -5.93 12.26 -3.98
C ARG A 214 -6.08 11.66 -2.58
N ARG A 215 -5.78 10.36 -2.42
CA ARG A 215 -5.84 9.68 -1.10
C ARG A 215 -4.74 10.18 -0.16
N GLU A 216 -3.53 10.44 -0.67
CA GLU A 216 -2.41 11.00 0.13
C GLU A 216 -2.71 12.41 0.63
N VAL A 217 -3.22 13.30 -0.24
CA VAL A 217 -3.65 14.66 0.15
C VAL A 217 -4.72 14.59 1.24
N ARG A 218 -5.76 13.77 1.04
CA ARG A 218 -6.84 13.62 2.03
C ARG A 218 -6.32 13.07 3.35
N ALA A 219 -5.41 12.10 3.31
CA ALA A 219 -4.80 11.54 4.51
C ALA A 219 -3.94 12.60 5.25
N GLY A 220 -3.24 13.47 4.52
CA GLY A 220 -2.50 14.60 5.09
C GLY A 220 -3.41 15.59 5.81
N VAL A 221 -4.51 16.01 5.16
CA VAL A 221 -5.51 16.91 5.76
C VAL A 221 -6.12 16.31 7.02
N ASN A 222 -6.55 15.04 6.96
CA ASN A 222 -7.14 14.38 8.12
C ASN A 222 -6.15 14.27 9.30
N ARG A 223 -4.86 14.05 9.02
CA ARG A 223 -3.84 14.03 10.08
C ARG A 223 -3.66 15.40 10.72
N LEU A 224 -3.68 16.47 9.92
CA LEU A 224 -3.56 17.84 10.43
C LEU A 224 -4.76 18.20 11.31
N VAL A 225 -5.98 17.97 10.83
CA VAL A 225 -7.20 18.25 11.60
C VAL A 225 -7.23 17.47 12.91
N ASN A 226 -6.89 16.18 12.88
CA ASN A 226 -6.83 15.37 14.11
C ASN A 226 -5.73 15.83 15.07
N PHE A 227 -4.62 16.35 14.55
CA PHE A 227 -3.54 16.89 15.37
C PHE A 227 -3.97 18.19 16.06
N ASP A 228 -4.61 19.09 15.32
CA ASP A 228 -5.10 20.36 15.85
C ASP A 228 -6.18 20.14 16.91
N ASP A 229 -7.14 19.25 16.66
CA ASP A 229 -8.19 18.89 17.61
C ASP A 229 -7.60 18.28 18.91
N ALA A 230 -6.67 17.33 18.78
CA ALA A 230 -6.00 16.72 19.93
C ALA A 230 -5.12 17.72 20.71
N ASN A 231 -4.52 18.69 20.03
CA ASN A 231 -3.71 19.72 20.68
C ASN A 231 -4.58 20.77 21.40
N LEU A 232 -5.70 21.17 20.79
CA LEU A 232 -6.67 22.08 21.38
C LEU A 232 -7.28 21.46 22.66
N ARG A 233 -7.71 20.20 22.57
CA ARG A 233 -8.31 19.47 23.71
C ARG A 233 -7.34 19.36 24.89
N ARG A 234 -6.09 18.92 24.65
CA ARG A 234 -5.06 18.83 25.71
C ARG A 234 -4.74 20.19 26.33
N SER A 235 -4.67 21.24 25.50
CA SER A 235 -4.40 22.60 25.99
C SER A 235 -5.55 23.12 26.86
N ALA A 236 -6.80 22.84 26.48
CA ALA A 236 -7.98 23.20 27.27
C ALA A 236 -8.04 22.45 28.61
N GLN A 237 -7.80 21.13 28.62
CA GLN A 237 -7.74 20.34 29.86
C GLN A 237 -6.64 20.87 30.80
N ALA A 238 -5.44 21.12 30.27
CA ALA A 238 -4.34 21.67 31.04
C ALA A 238 -4.64 23.07 31.60
N ALA A 239 -5.36 23.92 30.85
CA ALA A 239 -5.78 25.23 31.33
C ALA A 239 -6.80 25.12 32.47
N VAL A 240 -7.78 24.21 32.36
CA VAL A 240 -8.76 23.94 33.42
C VAL A 240 -8.08 23.44 34.70
N ALA A 241 -7.20 22.44 34.59
CA ALA A 241 -6.44 21.92 35.73
C ALA A 241 -5.56 23.01 36.36
N ALA A 242 -4.85 23.80 35.54
CA ALA A 242 -4.03 24.90 36.02
C ALA A 242 -4.86 25.97 36.76
N CYS A 243 -6.05 26.32 36.27
CA CYS A 243 -6.93 27.27 36.96
C CYS A 243 -7.35 26.75 38.33
N ALA A 244 -7.85 25.52 38.40
CA ALA A 244 -8.32 24.93 39.66
C ALA A 244 -7.18 24.84 40.70
N ARG A 245 -5.98 24.45 40.26
CA ARG A 245 -4.80 24.38 41.12
C ARG A 245 -4.32 25.75 41.58
N VAL A 246 -4.34 26.76 40.70
CA VAL A 246 -3.96 28.14 41.05
C VAL A 246 -4.95 28.75 42.03
N GLU A 247 -6.24 28.55 41.83
CA GLU A 247 -7.31 28.96 42.75
C GLU A 247 -7.04 28.38 44.15
N ARG A 248 -6.80 27.06 44.22
CA ARG A 248 -6.45 26.39 45.47
C ARG A 248 -5.13 26.86 46.08
N ALA A 249 -4.13 27.16 45.26
CA ALA A 249 -2.82 27.63 45.73
C ALA A 249 -2.92 29.00 46.42
N LEU A 250 -3.72 29.91 45.86
CA LEU A 250 -3.97 31.22 46.45
C LEU A 250 -4.73 31.11 47.79
N GLU A 251 -5.68 30.17 47.91
CA GLU A 251 -6.36 29.89 49.18
C GLU A 251 -5.41 29.37 50.26
N ILE A 252 -4.52 28.43 49.93
CA ILE A 252 -3.59 27.82 50.89
C ILE A 252 -2.57 28.85 51.39
N LEU A 253 -2.03 29.67 50.49
CA LEU A 253 -0.96 30.60 50.81
C LEU A 253 -1.47 31.90 51.44
N GLY A 254 -2.65 32.39 51.03
CA GLY A 254 -3.22 33.64 51.53
C GLY A 254 -2.26 34.82 51.36
N ASP A 255 -2.01 35.55 52.44
CA ASP A 255 -1.15 36.75 52.43
C ASP A 255 0.36 36.44 52.30
N GLU A 256 0.77 35.17 52.34
CA GLU A 256 2.18 34.77 52.24
C GLU A 256 2.69 34.65 50.79
N VAL A 257 1.81 34.83 49.79
CA VAL A 257 2.20 34.71 48.37
C VAL A 257 3.10 35.89 47.96
N PRO A 258 4.29 35.63 47.38
CA PRO A 258 5.09 36.68 46.77
C PRO A 258 4.33 37.39 45.64
N ALA A 259 4.33 38.73 45.60
CA ALA A 259 3.55 39.54 44.66
C ALA A 259 3.67 39.12 43.18
N HIS A 260 4.88 38.75 42.73
CA HIS A 260 5.13 38.32 41.35
C HIS A 260 4.53 36.94 41.01
N LEU A 261 4.28 36.09 42.01
CA LEU A 261 3.59 34.81 41.86
C LEU A 261 2.07 34.99 41.96
N GLN A 262 1.62 35.85 42.89
CA GLN A 262 0.22 36.23 43.02
C GLN A 262 -0.31 36.84 41.71
N GLN A 263 0.42 37.80 41.13
CA GLN A 263 0.07 38.41 39.85
C GLN A 263 -0.12 37.36 38.75
N ALA A 264 0.76 36.36 38.66
CA ALA A 264 0.64 35.30 37.64
C ALA A 264 -0.53 34.36 37.91
N GLY A 265 -0.87 34.11 39.17
CA GLY A 265 -2.02 33.31 39.57
C GLY A 265 -3.33 34.02 39.25
N GLU A 266 -3.47 35.28 39.66
CA GLU A 266 -4.63 36.12 39.35
C GLU A 266 -4.84 36.27 37.84
N LEU A 267 -3.75 36.44 37.08
CA LEU A 267 -3.83 36.54 35.62
C LEU A 267 -4.35 35.25 34.97
N ARG A 268 -3.94 34.07 35.48
CA ARG A 268 -4.47 32.77 35.03
C ARG A 268 -5.96 32.61 35.36
N LEU A 269 -6.41 33.11 36.52
CA LEU A 269 -7.82 33.04 36.90
C LEU A 269 -8.70 34.06 36.17
N ALA A 270 -8.15 35.22 35.83
CA ALA A 270 -8.82 36.26 35.05
C ALA A 270 -9.00 35.85 33.57
N HIS A 271 -8.05 35.08 33.03
CA HIS A 271 -8.05 34.62 31.65
C HIS A 271 -7.94 33.09 31.59
N ARG A 272 -9.01 32.41 32.02
CA ARG A 272 -9.03 30.94 32.18
C ARG A 272 -8.86 30.17 30.85
N ASP A 273 -9.31 30.77 29.76
CA ASP A 273 -9.27 30.23 28.39
C ASP A 273 -8.00 30.61 27.62
N ALA A 274 -7.22 31.58 28.10
CA ALA A 274 -6.02 32.05 27.43
C ALA A 274 -4.87 31.03 27.51
N SER A 275 -4.13 30.88 26.42
CA SER A 275 -2.86 30.19 26.40
C SER A 275 -1.82 30.88 27.30
N LEU A 276 -0.75 30.16 27.67
CA LEU A 276 0.36 30.76 28.43
C LEU A 276 1.05 31.92 27.69
N ASP A 277 0.99 31.92 26.36
CA ASP A 277 1.55 32.98 25.52
C ASP A 277 0.67 34.23 25.56
N GLU A 278 -0.65 34.07 25.46
CA GLU A 278 -1.62 35.17 25.64
C GLU A 278 -1.57 35.74 27.05
N LEU A 279 -1.43 34.91 28.09
CA LEU A 279 -1.19 35.40 29.45
C LEU A 279 0.08 36.26 29.53
N GLY A 280 1.14 35.90 28.80
CA GLY A 280 2.36 36.70 28.75
C GLY A 280 2.12 38.12 28.25
N HIS A 281 1.26 38.26 27.24
CA HIS A 281 0.87 39.56 26.69
C HIS A 281 -0.06 40.37 27.60
N HIS A 282 -0.90 39.70 28.41
CA HIS A 282 -1.77 40.36 29.39
C HIS A 282 -1.03 40.80 30.67
N ALA A 283 0.18 40.31 30.91
CA ALA A 283 0.98 40.72 32.06
C ALA A 283 1.53 42.15 31.89
N ASP A 284 1.62 42.88 32.99
CA ASP A 284 2.29 44.19 33.05
C ASP A 284 3.42 44.16 34.11
N PRO A 285 4.70 44.28 33.69
CA PRO A 285 5.19 44.34 32.32
C PRO A 285 4.99 43.01 31.54
N PRO A 286 4.95 43.02 30.20
CA PRO A 286 4.78 41.82 29.38
C PRO A 286 5.82 40.75 29.69
N LEU A 287 5.37 39.50 29.73
CA LEU A 287 6.17 38.33 30.07
C LEU A 287 6.22 37.36 28.90
N THR A 288 7.30 36.59 28.81
CA THR A 288 7.34 35.43 27.90
C THR A 288 6.48 34.30 28.45
N LYS A 289 5.98 33.44 27.55
CA LYS A 289 5.28 32.19 27.89
C LYS A 289 5.98 31.41 29.02
N ASP A 290 7.30 31.25 28.93
CA ASP A 290 8.09 30.49 29.91
C ASP A 290 8.21 31.20 31.26
N ALA A 291 8.24 32.53 31.27
CA ALA A 291 8.24 33.30 32.50
C ALA A 291 6.92 33.17 33.26
N VAL A 292 5.77 33.23 32.57
CA VAL A 292 4.44 32.99 33.15
C VAL A 292 4.33 31.54 33.66
N ALA A 293 4.70 30.57 32.82
CA ALA A 293 4.67 29.15 33.19
C ALA A 293 5.55 28.87 34.42
N GLY A 294 6.74 29.45 34.48
CA GLY A 294 7.65 29.34 35.61
C GLY A 294 7.10 29.95 36.90
N ARG A 295 6.41 31.10 36.81
CA ARG A 295 5.75 31.73 37.97
C ARG A 295 4.60 30.86 38.49
N ILE A 296 3.70 30.40 37.62
CA ILE A 296 2.60 29.51 38.01
C ILE A 296 3.15 28.24 38.66
N ARG A 297 4.17 27.59 38.08
CA ARG A 297 4.76 26.38 38.66
C ARG A 297 5.34 26.60 40.05
N ARG A 298 6.01 27.74 40.28
CA ARG A 298 6.55 28.10 41.61
C ARG A 298 5.44 28.40 42.63
N LEU A 299 4.35 29.05 42.20
CA LEU A 299 3.18 29.28 43.05
C LEU A 299 2.60 27.95 43.55
N LEU A 300 2.35 27.01 42.62
CA LEU A 300 1.82 25.69 42.96
C LEU A 300 2.75 24.91 43.89
N ALA A 301 4.05 24.87 43.59
CA ALA A 301 5.03 24.19 44.44
C ALA A 301 5.12 24.78 45.86
N MET A 302 4.96 26.09 46.00
CA MET A 302 4.95 26.76 47.31
C MET A 302 3.69 26.39 48.10
N ALA A 303 2.52 26.39 47.44
CA ALA A 303 1.27 25.97 48.05
C ALA A 303 1.27 24.50 48.46
N ASP A 304 1.73 23.61 47.59
CA ASP A 304 1.81 22.16 47.88
C ASP A 304 2.74 21.88 49.07
N LYS A 305 3.87 22.59 49.18
CA LYS A 305 4.77 22.49 50.32
C LYS A 305 4.12 22.95 51.63
N LYS A 306 3.37 24.06 51.61
CA LYS A 306 2.65 24.55 52.79
C LYS A 306 1.55 23.56 53.20
N ALA A 307 0.80 23.05 52.24
CA ALA A 307 -0.24 22.05 52.47
C ALA A 307 0.30 20.77 53.13
N GLU A 308 1.46 20.30 52.70
CA GLU A 308 2.15 19.14 53.29
C GLU A 308 2.52 19.38 54.76
N VAL A 309 3.07 20.56 55.08
CA VAL A 309 3.44 20.94 56.46
C VAL A 309 2.21 21.05 57.37
N GLU A 310 1.10 21.58 56.85
CA GLU A 310 -0.15 21.77 57.61
C GLU A 310 -1.05 20.53 57.62
N GLY A 311 -0.70 19.47 56.87
CA GLY A 311 -1.48 18.24 56.79
C GLY A 311 -2.82 18.39 56.06
N ILE A 312 -2.95 19.39 55.17
CA ILE A 312 -4.16 19.64 54.36
C ILE A 312 -3.98 19.13 52.92
N PRO A 313 -5.07 18.89 52.16
CA PRO A 313 -4.97 18.53 50.75
C PRO A 313 -4.32 19.64 49.91
N GLY A 314 -3.32 19.25 49.10
CA GLY A 314 -2.59 20.13 48.18
C GLY A 314 -3.40 20.55 46.95
N THR A 315 -2.75 21.25 46.02
CA THR A 315 -3.39 21.88 44.85
C THR A 315 -4.04 20.88 43.90
N GLU A 316 -3.47 19.66 43.77
CA GLU A 316 -4.03 18.59 42.92
C GLU A 316 -5.44 18.16 43.35
N SER A 317 -5.79 18.32 44.63
CA SER A 317 -7.13 17.96 45.13
C SER A 317 -8.26 18.79 44.53
N ALA A 318 -7.94 19.93 43.92
CA ALA A 318 -8.91 20.81 43.28
C ALA A 318 -9.14 20.49 41.80
N VAL A 319 -8.34 19.60 41.19
CA VAL A 319 -8.45 19.29 39.76
C VAL A 319 -9.73 18.49 39.49
N PRO A 320 -10.60 18.93 38.55
CA PRO A 320 -11.80 18.19 38.19
C PRO A 320 -11.46 16.81 37.59
N VAL A 321 -12.22 15.79 37.97
CA VAL A 321 -12.08 14.42 37.44
C VAL A 321 -12.17 14.44 35.91
N GLY A 322 -11.09 14.02 35.22
CA GLY A 322 -10.99 13.99 33.75
C GLY A 322 -10.14 15.10 33.10
N ALA A 323 -9.52 15.97 33.90
CA ALA A 323 -8.56 16.98 33.40
C ALA A 323 -7.09 16.50 33.38
N ASP A 324 -6.79 15.35 34.00
CA ASP A 324 -5.43 14.77 34.11
C ASP A 324 -5.14 13.60 33.13
N ASP A 325 -6.11 13.18 32.31
CA ASP A 325 -5.97 12.10 31.31
C ASP A 325 -5.58 12.62 29.90
#